data_AF-A0A6N8YYL8-F1
#
_entry.id   AF-A0A6N8YYL8-F1
#
_cell.length_a   1.000
_cell.length_b   1.000
_cell.length_c   1.000
_cell.angle_alpha   90.00
_cell.angle_beta   90.00
_cell.angle_gamma   90.00
#
_symmetry.space_group_name_H-M   'P 1'
#
loop_
_entity.id
_entity.type
_entity.pdbx_description
1 polymer ?
#
loop_
_entity_poly.entity_id
_entity_poly.type
_entity_poly.pdbx_seq_one_letter_code
_entity_poly.pdbx_strand_id
1 'polypeptide(L)'
;MATGDSPIEPASNYQPANRQADVVPDYHQSVTITRTWEGPLPDPESLAHYEQVVPGAGERILTVFEGQVAHRHSMELKNSRRRDWGLVLAFVVVVILIAVGA
;
A
#
# COMPACT_ATOMS: atom_id res chain seq x y z
N MET A 1 56.82 58.68 -14.80
CA MET A 1 55.89 58.86 -13.67
C MET A 1 55.36 57.48 -13.29
N ALA A 2 55.95 56.80 -12.31
CA ALA A 2 55.76 56.96 -10.85
C ALA A 2 54.53 56.14 -10.37
N THR A 3 54.82 54.96 -9.79
CA THR A 3 54.49 54.53 -8.41
C THR A 3 53.02 54.15 -8.22
N GLY A 4 52.66 52.93 -7.80
CA GLY A 4 53.25 52.19 -6.69
C GLY A 4 52.27 52.27 -5.51
N ASP A 5 51.92 51.10 -5.00
CA ASP A 5 51.27 50.80 -3.72
C ASP A 5 49.82 51.25 -3.45
N SER A 6 48.97 50.23 -3.37
CA SER A 6 47.74 50.20 -2.58
C SER A 6 48.01 50.53 -1.11
N PRO A 7 47.08 51.23 -0.44
CA PRO A 7 46.70 50.79 0.90
C PRO A 7 45.28 50.22 0.94
N ILE A 8 45.21 48.94 1.27
CA ILE A 8 44.05 48.31 1.90
C ILE A 8 44.03 48.83 3.34
N GLU A 9 43.03 49.61 3.75
CA GLU A 9 42.80 49.97 5.17
C GLU A 9 41.36 50.50 5.37
N PRO A 10 40.75 50.33 6.55
CA PRO A 10 40.10 49.08 6.93
C PRO A 10 38.62 49.29 7.28
N ALA A 11 37.95 48.18 7.58
CA ALA A 11 36.54 48.08 7.97
C ALA A 11 36.10 49.07 9.07
N SER A 12 34.80 49.43 9.03
CA SER A 12 33.90 49.84 10.14
C SER A 12 33.04 51.01 9.67
N ASN A 13 31.72 50.93 9.46
CA ASN A 13 30.74 50.21 10.24
C ASN A 13 29.43 50.09 9.43
N TYR A 14 29.22 48.98 8.70
CA TYR A 14 27.88 48.57 8.32
C TYR A 14 27.43 47.49 9.31
N GLN A 15 26.97 47.93 10.48
CA GLN A 15 26.10 47.13 11.33
C GLN A 15 24.68 47.31 10.79
N PRO A 16 24.10 46.34 10.03
CA PRO A 16 22.66 46.31 9.90
C PRO A 16 22.11 46.12 11.30
N ALA A 17 21.54 47.20 11.84
CA ALA A 17 20.78 47.18 13.08
C ALA A 17 19.79 46.01 13.00
N ASN A 18 20.04 45.00 13.84
CA ASN A 18 19.05 44.05 14.31
C ASN A 18 18.11 43.44 13.23
N ARG A 19 18.63 42.95 12.10
CA ARG A 19 17.91 41.92 11.34
C ARG A 19 18.15 40.58 12.02
N GLN A 20 17.49 40.40 13.16
CA GLN A 20 17.19 39.11 13.73
C GLN A 20 16.68 38.22 12.61
N ALA A 21 17.57 37.33 12.20
CA ALA A 21 17.37 36.15 11.38
C ALA A 21 16.24 36.26 10.34
N ASP A 22 16.63 36.47 9.08
CA ASP A 22 15.92 35.80 7.99
C ASP A 22 16.10 34.29 8.22
N VAL A 23 15.34 33.75 9.16
CA VAL A 23 15.00 32.34 9.18
C VAL A 23 14.06 32.20 8.00
N VAL A 24 14.61 32.07 6.80
CA VAL A 24 13.85 31.55 5.66
C VAL A 24 13.53 30.13 6.10
N PRO A 25 12.28 29.81 6.48
CA PRO A 25 11.99 28.44 6.86
C PRO A 25 12.18 27.62 5.59
N ASP A 26 13.18 26.75 5.59
CA ASP A 26 13.43 25.81 4.51
C ASP A 26 12.34 24.74 4.57
N TYR A 27 11.25 25.01 3.85
CA TYR A 27 10.11 24.12 3.75
C TYR A 27 10.41 23.02 2.72
N HIS A 28 11.20 22.03 3.10
CA HIS A 28 11.19 20.76 2.39
C HIS A 28 9.87 20.03 2.68
N GLN A 29 8.80 20.44 2.00
CA GLN A 29 7.53 19.74 2.02
C GLN A 29 7.69 18.40 1.29
N SER A 30 7.20 17.36 1.96
CA SER A 30 7.44 15.95 1.68
C SER A 30 6.72 15.47 0.43
N VAL A 31 7.38 14.60 -0.34
CA VAL A 31 6.74 13.77 -1.36
C VAL A 31 6.99 12.31 -1.03
N THR A 32 6.03 11.69 -0.35
CA THR A 32 5.98 10.24 -0.20
C THR A 32 4.92 9.71 -1.16
N ILE A 33 5.35 9.08 -2.24
CA ILE A 33 4.47 8.37 -3.18
C ILE A 33 4.48 6.89 -2.78
N THR A 34 3.40 6.40 -2.19
CA THR A 34 3.24 4.97 -1.91
C THR A 34 2.24 4.38 -2.90
N ARG A 35 2.73 3.51 -3.79
CA ARG A 35 1.88 2.67 -4.64
C ARG A 35 2.11 1.23 -4.21
N THR A 36 1.10 0.61 -3.62
CA THR A 36 1.13 -0.80 -3.25
C THR A 36 0.07 -1.51 -4.05
N TRP A 37 0.47 -2.60 -4.69
CA TRP A 37 -0.47 -3.48 -5.37
C TRP A 37 -0.16 -4.92 -4.98
N GLU A 38 -1.11 -5.55 -4.30
CA GLU A 38 -1.03 -6.95 -3.94
C GLU A 38 -2.29 -7.63 -4.43
N GLY A 39 -2.09 -8.72 -5.17
CA GLY A 39 -3.18 -9.54 -5.67
C GLY A 39 -2.85 -10.18 -7.00
N PRO A 40 -3.64 -11.17 -7.42
CA PRO A 40 -3.52 -11.83 -8.71
C PRO A 40 -4.03 -10.96 -9.87
N LEU A 41 -4.58 -9.78 -9.58
CA LEU A 41 -5.02 -8.80 -10.59
C LEU A 41 -3.89 -7.77 -10.80
N PRO A 42 -3.57 -7.37 -12.05
CA PRO A 42 -2.60 -6.31 -12.31
C PRO A 42 -3.07 -4.96 -11.72
N ASP A 43 -2.13 -4.04 -11.53
CA ASP A 43 -2.47 -2.67 -11.12
C ASP A 43 -3.30 -1.94 -12.19
N PRO A 44 -3.99 -0.85 -11.85
CA PRO A 44 -4.93 -0.20 -12.75
C PRO A 44 -4.24 0.39 -13.97
N GLU A 45 -3.01 0.86 -13.81
CA GLU A 45 -2.22 1.43 -14.90
C GLU A 45 -1.80 0.31 -15.88
N SER A 46 -1.33 -0.82 -15.35
CA SER A 46 -1.04 -2.02 -16.15
C SER A 46 -2.28 -2.60 -16.81
N LEU A 47 -3.42 -2.68 -16.11
CA LEU A 47 -4.67 -3.19 -16.67
C LEU A 47 -5.17 -2.33 -17.84
N ALA A 48 -5.09 -1.00 -17.69
CA ALA A 48 -5.39 -0.07 -18.77
C ALA A 48 -4.41 -0.21 -19.94
N HIS A 49 -3.13 -0.47 -19.65
CA HIS A 49 -2.13 -0.70 -20.69
C HIS A 49 -2.40 -1.99 -21.48
N TYR A 50 -2.81 -3.07 -20.81
CA TYR A 50 -3.18 -4.32 -21.50
C TYR A 50 -4.30 -4.11 -22.51
N GLU A 51 -5.32 -3.33 -22.14
CA GLU A 51 -6.44 -3.01 -23.03
C GLU A 51 -5.98 -2.20 -24.26
N GLN A 52 -5.03 -1.28 -24.08
CA GLN A 52 -4.49 -0.46 -25.17
C GLN A 52 -3.62 -1.28 -26.13
N VAL A 53 -2.81 -2.21 -25.60
CA VAL A 53 -1.90 -3.03 -26.42
C VAL A 53 -2.66 -4.14 -27.14
N VAL A 54 -3.65 -4.74 -26.47
CA VAL A 54 -4.50 -5.79 -27.03
C VAL A 54 -5.95 -5.49 -26.64
N PRO A 55 -6.77 -4.95 -27.57
CA PRO A 55 -8.18 -4.67 -27.29
C PRO A 55 -8.91 -5.91 -26.76
N GLY A 56 -9.66 -5.73 -25.67
CA GLY A 56 -10.36 -6.78 -24.94
C GLY A 56 -9.50 -7.58 -23.94
N ALA A 57 -8.21 -7.30 -23.81
CA ALA A 57 -7.37 -7.99 -22.83
C ALA A 57 -7.75 -7.64 -21.38
N GLY A 58 -8.14 -6.40 -21.11
CA GLY A 58 -8.56 -5.98 -19.77
C GLY A 58 -9.79 -6.77 -19.30
N GLU A 59 -10.80 -6.89 -20.16
CA GLU A 59 -12.00 -7.67 -19.89
C GLU A 59 -11.70 -9.16 -19.67
N ARG A 60 -10.83 -9.75 -20.52
CA ARG A 60 -10.42 -11.16 -20.36
C ARG A 60 -9.69 -11.40 -19.04
N ILE A 61 -8.83 -10.48 -18.61
CA ILE A 61 -8.13 -10.56 -17.31
C ILE A 61 -9.14 -10.53 -16.16
N LEU A 62 -10.09 -9.59 -16.18
CA LEU A 62 -11.14 -9.48 -15.17
C LEU A 62 -12.01 -10.74 -15.13
N THR A 63 -12.41 -11.25 -16.30
CA THR A 63 -13.23 -12.47 -16.41
C THR A 63 -12.53 -13.68 -15.78
N VAL A 64 -11.23 -13.87 -16.07
CA VAL A 64 -10.45 -14.96 -15.49
C VAL A 64 -10.34 -14.80 -13.98
N PHE A 65 -10.07 -13.58 -13.50
CA PHE A 65 -9.98 -13.29 -12.08
C PHE A 65 -11.31 -13.56 -11.34
N GLU A 66 -12.43 -13.08 -11.87
CA GLU A 66 -13.76 -13.33 -11.31
C GLU A 66 -14.07 -14.83 -11.23
N GLY A 67 -13.71 -15.59 -12.26
CA GLY A 67 -13.83 -17.05 -12.26
C GLY A 67 -13.05 -17.72 -11.12
N GLN A 68 -11.82 -17.26 -10.85
CA GLN A 68 -11.01 -17.76 -9.73
C GLN A 68 -11.59 -17.40 -8.37
N VAL A 69 -12.10 -16.18 -8.22
CA VAL A 69 -12.79 -15.73 -7.00
C VAL A 69 -14.04 -16.56 -6.75
N ALA A 70 -14.87 -16.76 -7.77
CA ALA A 70 -16.06 -17.59 -7.69
C ALA A 70 -15.73 -19.04 -7.34
N HIS A 71 -14.68 -19.61 -7.94
CA HIS A 71 -14.22 -20.95 -7.61
C HIS A 71 -13.82 -21.07 -6.13
N ARG A 72 -12.95 -20.17 -5.64
CA ARG A 72 -12.52 -20.16 -4.23
C ARG A 72 -13.71 -20.01 -3.28
N HIS A 73 -14.61 -19.07 -3.56
CA HIS A 73 -15.81 -18.87 -2.74
C HIS A 73 -16.71 -20.11 -2.74
N SER A 74 -16.86 -20.79 -3.88
CA SER A 74 -17.59 -22.05 -3.95
C SER A 74 -16.96 -23.17 -3.10
N MET A 75 -15.63 -23.20 -3.01
CA MET A 75 -14.89 -24.18 -2.22
C MET A 75 -14.98 -23.86 -0.72
N GLU A 76 -14.90 -22.58 -0.33
CA GLU A 76 -15.12 -22.14 1.05
C GLU A 76 -16.51 -22.52 1.54
N LEU A 77 -17.56 -22.25 0.74
CA LEU A 77 -18.94 -22.63 1.08
C LEU A 77 -19.11 -24.15 1.24
N LYS A 78 -18.49 -24.94 0.34
CA LYS A 78 -18.50 -26.41 0.44
C LYS A 78 -17.75 -26.92 1.68
N ASN A 79 -16.65 -26.26 2.05
CA ASN A 79 -15.84 -26.65 3.19
C ASN A 79 -16.53 -26.32 4.52
N SER A 80 -17.19 -25.16 4.63
CA SER A 80 -17.99 -24.80 5.81
C SER A 80 -19.03 -25.87 6.13
N ARG A 81 -19.72 -26.39 5.11
CA ARG A 81 -20.77 -27.41 5.29
C ARG A 81 -20.24 -28.78 5.71
N ARG A 82 -18.95 -29.09 5.48
CA ARG A 82 -18.32 -30.32 6.00
C ARG A 82 -17.96 -30.21 7.47
N ARG A 83 -17.63 -29.00 7.93
CA ARG A 83 -17.14 -28.74 9.29
C ARG A 83 -18.21 -29.00 10.36
N ASP A 84 -19.48 -28.78 10.02
CA ASP A 84 -20.61 -28.95 10.94
C ASP A 84 -20.88 -30.42 11.30
N TRP A 85 -20.53 -31.38 10.43
CA TRP A 85 -20.78 -32.81 10.67
C TRP A 85 -19.92 -33.37 11.81
N GLY A 86 -18.71 -32.84 12.00
CA GLY A 86 -17.85 -33.25 13.11
C GLY A 86 -18.47 -32.91 14.46
N LEU A 87 -19.11 -31.74 14.57
CA LEU A 87 -19.80 -31.31 15.79
C LEU A 87 -21.03 -32.18 16.09
N VAL A 88 -21.81 -32.50 15.05
CA VAL A 88 -23.00 -33.38 15.19
C VAL A 88 -22.59 -34.78 15.64
N LEU A 89 -21.54 -35.38 15.06
CA LEU A 89 -21.05 -36.69 15.47
C LEU A 89 -20.58 -36.69 16.94
N ALA A 90 -19.84 -35.66 17.36
CA ALA A 90 -19.39 -35.52 18.74
C ALA A 90 -20.59 -35.39 19.71
N PHE A 91 -21.59 -34.58 19.35
CA PHE A 91 -22.82 -34.43 20.14
C PHE A 91 -23.55 -35.77 20.30
N VAL A 92 -23.72 -36.53 19.22
CA VAL A 92 -24.39 -37.85 19.25
C VAL A 92 -23.64 -38.84 20.16
N VAL A 93 -22.31 -38.89 20.08
CA VAL A 93 -21.49 -39.75 20.95
C VAL A 93 -21.70 -39.41 22.42
N VAL A 94 -21.71 -38.13 22.79
CA VAL A 94 -21.96 -37.69 24.17
C VAL A 94 -23.34 -38.10 24.65
N VAL A 95 -24.38 -37.90 23.84
CA VAL A 95 -25.75 -38.29 24.17
C VAL A 95 -25.86 -39.81 24.40
N ILE A 96 -25.20 -40.62 23.56
CA ILE A 96 -25.18 -42.09 23.73
C ILE A 96 -24.48 -42.49 25.03
N LEU A 97 -23.34 -41.89 25.34
CA LEU A 97 -22.61 -42.20 26.59
C LEU A 97 -23.45 -41.85 27.83
N ILE A 98 -24.18 -40.75 27.81
CA ILE A 98 -25.10 -40.37 28.90
C ILE A 98 -26.26 -41.37 28.99
N ALA A 99 -26.87 -41.77 27.87
CA ALA A 99 -28.02 -42.67 27.86
C ALA A 99 -27.67 -44.12 28.23
N VAL A 100 -26.45 -44.58 27.93
CA VAL A 100 -25.96 -45.92 28.32
C VAL A 100 -25.43 -45.91 29.77
N GLY A 101 -24.93 -44.76 30.24
CA GLY A 101 -24.39 -44.60 31.59
C GLY A 101 -25.42 -44.22 32.65
N ALA A 102 -26.62 -43.77 32.26
CA ALA A 102 -27.76 -43.48 33.13
C ALA A 102 -28.71 -44.68 33.24
#